data_AF-A0A4S8PJ52-F1
#
_entry.id   AF-A0A4S8PJ52-F1
#
_cell.length_a   1.000
_cell.length_b   1.000
_cell.length_c   1.000
_cell.angle_alpha   90.00
_cell.angle_beta   90.00
_cell.angle_gamma   90.00
#
_symmetry.space_group_name_H-M   'P 1'
#
loop_
_entity.id
_entity.type
_entity.pdbx_description
1 polymer ?
#
loop_
_entity_poly.entity_id
_entity_poly.type
_entity_poly.pdbx_seq_one_letter_code
_entity_poly.pdbx_strand_id
1 'polypeptide(L)'
;MIWLAWRQQRFPLVAAAVWTALVAALAAASRTDPELALIAQLASGYLTVGVCMFWGAPLVARELEHHAHRLAWTQSRTRDRWLAARLAVAAAGATAAAGATAALIALALPEQPGLDPMTWYHYESHGVVPFARVLFALAFGAALGALVGQTQIAMALSVPVLGLLQLGGARALRERADLGYWPLQWAESGWYLLAAAACVLAAWTAVRRRS
;
A
#
# COMPACT_ATOMS: atom_id res chain seq x y z
N MET A 1 -22.20 10.76 -11.08
CA MET A 1 -21.51 9.66 -10.35
C MET A 1 -20.18 10.06 -9.71
N ILE A 2 -19.49 11.11 -10.20
CA ILE A 2 -18.22 11.61 -9.65
C ILE A 2 -18.32 12.08 -8.18
N TRP A 3 -19.46 12.66 -7.79
CA TRP A 3 -19.68 13.22 -6.44
C TRP A 3 -19.64 12.16 -5.31
N LEU A 4 -20.25 10.99 -5.54
CA LEU A 4 -20.24 9.88 -4.56
C LEU A 4 -18.84 9.27 -4.42
N ALA A 5 -18.11 9.13 -5.55
CA ALA A 5 -16.74 8.65 -5.55
C ALA A 5 -15.82 9.60 -4.75
N TRP A 6 -15.97 10.91 -4.95
CA TRP A 6 -15.21 11.93 -4.21
C TRP A 6 -15.48 11.87 -2.70
N ARG A 7 -16.75 11.81 -2.27
CA ARG A 7 -17.10 11.80 -0.84
C ARG A 7 -16.53 10.58 -0.11
N GLN A 8 -16.42 9.44 -0.80
CA GLN A 8 -15.90 8.21 -0.24
C GLN A 8 -14.36 8.17 -0.21
N GLN A 9 -13.69 8.78 -1.21
CA GLN A 9 -12.23 8.78 -1.37
C GLN A 9 -11.51 9.97 -0.72
N ARG A 10 -12.24 11.04 -0.31
CA ARG A 10 -11.60 12.26 0.24
C ARG A 10 -10.73 12.01 1.46
N PHE A 11 -11.09 11.10 2.36
CA PHE A 11 -10.32 10.85 3.58
C PHE A 11 -8.97 10.16 3.28
N PRO A 12 -8.92 9.08 2.48
CA PRO A 12 -7.65 8.53 2.00
C PRO A 12 -6.78 9.54 1.26
N LEU A 13 -7.38 10.39 0.40
CA LEU A 13 -6.62 11.40 -0.34
C LEU A 13 -6.04 12.48 0.59
N VAL A 14 -6.81 12.93 1.58
CA VAL A 14 -6.32 13.87 2.62
C VAL A 14 -5.22 13.21 3.44
N ALA A 15 -5.39 11.94 3.84
CA ALA A 15 -4.37 11.20 4.58
C ALA A 15 -3.08 11.05 3.77
N ALA A 16 -3.17 10.76 2.46
CA ALA A 16 -2.03 10.70 1.56
C ALA A 16 -1.36 12.07 1.38
N ALA A 17 -2.13 13.15 1.32
CA ALA A 17 -1.60 14.51 1.26
C ALA A 17 -0.88 14.91 2.56
N VAL A 18 -1.48 14.63 3.72
CA VAL A 18 -0.86 14.85 5.04
C VAL A 18 0.40 14.03 5.18
N TRP A 19 0.37 12.77 4.76
CA TRP A 19 1.53 11.89 4.71
C TRP A 19 2.66 12.49 3.87
N THR A 20 2.35 12.91 2.65
CA THR A 20 3.32 13.53 1.73
C THR A 20 3.91 14.81 2.32
N ALA A 21 3.07 15.65 2.95
CA ALA A 21 3.53 16.86 3.62
C ALA A 21 4.46 16.56 4.81
N LEU A 22 4.15 15.51 5.59
CA LEU A 22 4.97 15.07 6.70
C LEU A 22 6.34 14.54 6.23
N VAL A 23 6.37 13.76 5.14
CA VAL A 23 7.62 13.31 4.52
C VAL A 23 8.44 14.48 4.01
N ALA A 24 7.80 15.44 3.33
CA ALA A 24 8.48 16.64 2.84
C ALA A 24 9.06 17.48 3.99
N ALA A 25 8.32 17.62 5.10
CA ALA A 25 8.80 18.33 6.29
C ALA A 25 10.00 17.62 6.94
N LEU A 26 9.94 16.29 7.07
CA LEU A 26 11.06 15.49 7.59
C LEU A 26 12.29 15.61 6.70
N ALA A 27 12.12 15.53 5.38
CA ALA A 27 13.21 15.64 4.42
C ALA A 27 13.78 17.07 4.32
N ALA A 28 12.97 18.09 4.61
CA ALA A 28 13.46 19.46 4.75
C ALA A 28 14.26 19.62 6.05
N ALA A 29 13.76 19.06 7.17
CA ALA A 29 14.42 19.09 8.46
C ALA A 29 15.74 18.29 8.48
N SER A 30 15.87 17.26 7.63
CA SER A 30 17.11 16.50 7.52
C SER A 30 18.30 17.30 6.97
N ARG A 31 18.05 18.50 6.42
CA ARG A 31 19.11 19.44 6.04
C ARG A 31 19.83 20.03 7.24
N THR A 32 19.15 20.16 8.37
CA THR A 32 19.72 20.67 9.63
C THR A 32 20.15 19.55 10.56
N ASP A 33 19.42 18.44 10.57
CA ASP A 33 19.69 17.28 11.41
C ASP A 33 19.72 15.98 10.57
N PRO A 34 20.92 15.51 10.18
CA PRO A 34 21.06 14.34 9.32
C PRO A 34 20.42 13.06 9.86
N GLU A 35 20.18 12.93 11.18
CA GLU A 35 19.53 11.76 11.75
C GLU A 35 18.07 11.60 11.27
N LEU A 36 17.42 12.71 10.92
CA LEU A 36 16.06 12.73 10.37
C LEU A 36 15.97 12.13 8.97
N ALA A 37 17.10 12.01 8.25
CA ALA A 37 17.14 11.37 6.93
C ALA A 37 16.75 9.89 7.00
N LEU A 38 17.10 9.20 8.10
CA LEU A 38 16.66 7.82 8.31
C LEU A 38 15.14 7.78 8.45
N ILE A 39 14.57 8.67 9.27
CA ILE A 39 13.11 8.74 9.51
C ILE A 39 12.35 9.02 8.21
N ALA A 40 12.86 9.91 7.36
CA ALA A 40 12.30 10.19 6.05
C ALA A 40 12.31 8.95 5.13
N GLN A 41 13.33 8.10 5.20
CA GLN A 41 13.40 6.85 4.43
C GLN A 41 12.44 5.78 4.97
N LEU A 42 12.30 5.68 6.30
CA LEU A 42 11.32 4.77 6.93
C LEU A 42 9.87 5.09 6.56
N ALA A 43 9.63 6.31 6.08
CA ALA A 43 8.33 6.73 5.60
C ALA A 43 7.77 5.79 4.51
N SER A 44 8.59 5.27 3.60
CA SER A 44 8.14 4.28 2.60
C SER A 44 7.44 3.06 3.24
N GLY A 45 8.03 2.53 4.32
CA GLY A 45 7.48 1.41 5.09
C GLY A 45 6.18 1.78 5.81
N TYR A 46 6.14 2.94 6.47
CA TYR A 46 4.96 3.41 7.17
C TYR A 46 3.78 3.72 6.24
N LEU A 47 4.05 4.28 5.05
CA LEU A 47 3.04 4.48 4.01
C LEU A 47 2.38 3.14 3.65
N THR A 48 3.18 2.09 3.47
CA THR A 48 2.70 0.75 3.14
C THR A 48 1.73 0.22 4.21
N VAL A 49 2.09 0.37 5.49
CA VAL A 49 1.23 -0.04 6.62
C VAL A 49 -0.06 0.80 6.65
N GLY A 50 0.06 2.12 6.48
CA GLY A 50 -1.07 3.04 6.48
C GLY A 50 -2.05 2.75 5.35
N VAL A 51 -1.56 2.46 4.15
CA VAL A 51 -2.37 2.07 2.99
C VAL A 51 -3.12 0.76 3.27
N CYS A 52 -2.46 -0.25 3.84
CA CYS A 52 -3.14 -1.50 4.19
C CYS A 52 -4.29 -1.27 5.18
N MET A 53 -3.98 -0.61 6.29
CA MET A 53 -4.87 -0.47 7.43
C MET A 53 -6.01 0.52 7.16
N PHE A 54 -5.70 1.72 6.66
CA PHE A 54 -6.67 2.81 6.56
C PHE A 54 -7.29 2.97 5.17
N TRP A 55 -6.72 2.35 4.14
CA TRP A 55 -7.25 2.43 2.77
C TRP A 55 -7.78 1.09 2.28
N GLY A 56 -6.96 0.04 2.29
CA GLY A 56 -7.28 -1.30 1.79
C GLY A 56 -8.37 -1.99 2.61
N ALA A 57 -8.14 -2.20 3.90
CA ALA A 57 -9.08 -2.88 4.80
C ALA A 57 -10.50 -2.28 4.79
N PRO A 58 -10.69 -0.96 4.99
CA PRO A 58 -12.02 -0.36 4.97
C PRO A 58 -12.66 -0.30 3.58
N LEU A 59 -11.90 -0.48 2.49
CA LEU A 59 -12.42 -0.34 1.11
C LEU A 59 -13.61 -1.27 0.84
N VAL A 60 -13.51 -2.50 1.34
CA VAL A 60 -14.54 -3.54 1.19
C VAL A 60 -15.30 -3.74 2.50
N ALA A 61 -14.62 -3.76 3.65
CA ALA A 61 -15.25 -4.05 4.94
C ALA A 61 -16.39 -3.07 5.28
N ARG A 62 -16.19 -1.76 5.07
CA ARG A 62 -17.22 -0.74 5.36
C ARG A 62 -18.50 -0.93 4.57
N GLU A 63 -18.38 -1.41 3.33
CA GLU A 63 -19.54 -1.63 2.47
C GLU A 63 -20.33 -2.89 2.85
N LEU A 64 -19.60 -3.92 3.31
CA LEU A 64 -20.20 -5.14 3.83
C LEU A 64 -20.93 -4.84 5.15
N GLU A 65 -20.30 -4.08 6.03
CA GLU A 65 -20.80 -3.71 7.36
C GLU A 65 -22.07 -2.83 7.29
N HIS A 66 -22.12 -1.84 6.40
CA HIS A 66 -23.29 -0.95 6.28
C HIS A 66 -24.40 -1.47 5.36
N HIS A 67 -24.31 -2.70 4.85
CA HIS A 67 -25.23 -3.27 3.85
C HIS A 67 -25.46 -2.41 2.59
N ALA A 68 -24.60 -1.41 2.35
CA ALA A 68 -24.73 -0.46 1.26
C ALA A 68 -24.59 -1.13 -0.13
N HIS A 69 -24.02 -2.34 -0.17
CA HIS A 69 -23.97 -3.20 -1.34
C HIS A 69 -25.35 -3.54 -1.93
N ARG A 70 -26.43 -3.53 -1.14
CA ARG A 70 -27.79 -3.87 -1.62
C ARG A 70 -28.39 -2.83 -2.58
N LEU A 71 -28.05 -1.54 -2.42
CA LEU A 71 -28.52 -0.46 -3.31
C LEU A 71 -27.69 -0.36 -4.60
N ALA A 72 -26.40 -0.72 -4.54
CA ALA A 72 -25.53 -0.72 -5.71
C ALA A 72 -25.84 -1.90 -6.66
N TRP A 73 -26.24 -3.06 -6.12
CA TRP A 73 -26.51 -4.26 -6.90
C TRP A 73 -27.87 -4.25 -7.63
N THR A 74 -28.79 -3.35 -7.25
CA THR A 74 -30.05 -3.17 -7.97
C THR A 74 -29.92 -2.26 -9.19
N GLN A 75 -28.87 -1.44 -9.28
CA GLN A 75 -28.67 -0.45 -10.35
C GLN A 75 -27.72 -0.93 -11.47
N SER A 76 -27.95 -2.13 -12.00
CA SER A 76 -27.35 -2.68 -13.24
C SER A 76 -25.81 -2.75 -13.36
N ARG A 77 -25.04 -2.38 -12.33
CA ARG A 77 -23.59 -2.65 -12.27
C ARG A 77 -23.31 -4.03 -11.67
N THR A 78 -22.62 -4.87 -12.44
CA THR A 78 -22.13 -6.17 -11.95
C THR A 78 -21.13 -5.98 -10.81
N ARG A 79 -21.18 -6.88 -9.81
CA ARG A 79 -20.34 -6.85 -8.60
C ARG A 79 -18.85 -6.70 -8.92
N ASP A 80 -18.42 -7.37 -9.99
CA ASP A 80 -17.03 -7.34 -10.45
C ASP A 80 -16.61 -5.97 -10.95
N ARG A 81 -17.45 -5.29 -11.74
CA ARG A 81 -17.16 -3.93 -12.23
C ARG A 81 -17.09 -2.92 -11.08
N TRP A 82 -17.93 -3.10 -10.06
CA TRP A 82 -17.87 -2.27 -8.85
C TRP A 82 -16.57 -2.45 -8.09
N LEU A 83 -16.15 -3.70 -7.81
CA LEU A 83 -14.92 -3.95 -7.07
C LEU A 83 -13.68 -3.53 -7.87
N ALA A 84 -13.66 -3.83 -9.17
CA ALA A 84 -12.58 -3.44 -10.07
C ALA A 84 -12.41 -1.91 -10.11
N ALA A 85 -13.50 -1.15 -10.24
CA ALA A 85 -13.42 0.31 -10.24
C ALA A 85 -12.88 0.87 -8.91
N ARG A 86 -13.31 0.33 -7.77
CA ARG A 86 -12.81 0.77 -6.45
C ARG A 86 -11.34 0.45 -6.25
N LEU A 87 -10.92 -0.77 -6.58
CA LEU A 87 -9.52 -1.18 -6.50
C LEU A 87 -8.65 -0.38 -7.45
N ALA A 88 -9.10 -0.12 -8.67
CA ALA A 88 -8.35 0.69 -9.64
C ALA A 88 -8.10 2.12 -9.13
N VAL A 89 -9.13 2.79 -8.60
CA VAL A 89 -8.98 4.15 -8.05
C VAL A 89 -8.08 4.15 -6.81
N ALA A 90 -8.25 3.19 -5.91
CA ALA A 90 -7.41 3.07 -4.72
C ALA A 90 -5.95 2.74 -5.08
N ALA A 91 -5.72 1.87 -6.06
CA ALA A 91 -4.39 1.51 -6.55
C ALA A 91 -3.69 2.71 -7.20
N ALA A 92 -4.41 3.48 -8.03
CA ALA A 92 -3.88 4.71 -8.63
C ALA A 92 -3.46 5.71 -7.55
N GLY A 93 -4.31 5.94 -6.55
CA GLY A 93 -4.00 6.85 -5.44
C GLY A 93 -2.83 6.38 -4.57
N ALA A 94 -2.77 5.09 -4.24
CA ALA A 94 -1.68 4.50 -3.46
C ALA A 94 -0.34 4.55 -4.23
N THR A 95 -0.36 4.26 -5.53
CA THR A 95 0.81 4.37 -6.41
C THR A 95 1.30 5.81 -6.52
N ALA A 96 0.38 6.78 -6.63
CA ALA A 96 0.72 8.19 -6.65
C ALA A 96 1.36 8.65 -5.32
N ALA A 97 0.85 8.19 -4.17
CA ALA A 97 1.43 8.48 -2.86
C ALA A 97 2.84 7.87 -2.70
N ALA A 98 3.03 6.63 -3.17
CA ALA A 98 4.35 5.99 -3.23
C ALA A 98 5.31 6.77 -4.13
N GLY A 99 4.88 7.18 -5.31
CA GLY A 99 5.67 7.99 -6.23
C GLY A 99 6.05 9.36 -5.68
N ALA A 100 5.11 10.04 -5.00
CA ALA A 100 5.40 11.29 -4.32
C ALA A 100 6.43 11.11 -3.19
N THR A 101 6.29 10.04 -2.39
CA THR A 101 7.23 9.70 -1.32
C THR A 101 8.62 9.41 -1.88
N ALA A 102 8.72 8.57 -2.92
CA ALA A 102 9.98 8.24 -3.58
C ALA A 102 10.64 9.47 -4.21
N ALA A 103 9.86 10.33 -4.88
CA ALA A 103 10.36 11.57 -5.46
C ALA A 103 10.87 12.54 -4.38
N LEU A 104 10.15 12.67 -3.26
CA LEU A 104 10.60 13.50 -2.13
C LEU A 104 11.92 12.98 -1.56
N ILE A 105 12.04 11.67 -1.36
CA ILE A 105 13.27 11.07 -0.84
C ILE A 105 14.43 11.33 -1.82
N ALA A 106 14.25 11.02 -3.09
CA ALA A 106 15.28 11.17 -4.12
C ALA A 106 15.71 12.64 -4.34
N LEU A 107 14.80 13.60 -4.20
CA LEU A 107 15.08 15.02 -4.42
C LEU A 107 15.63 15.73 -3.18
N ALA A 108 15.26 15.28 -1.98
CA ALA A 108 15.58 15.99 -0.75
C ALA A 108 16.74 15.37 0.03
N LEU A 109 17.00 14.07 -0.13
CA LEU A 109 18.14 13.40 0.50
C LEU A 109 19.27 13.23 -0.52
N PRO A 110 20.46 13.78 -0.25
CA PRO A 110 21.61 13.55 -1.12
C PRO A 110 22.07 12.09 -1.03
N GLU A 111 22.48 11.53 -2.17
CA GLU A 111 23.15 10.22 -2.21
C GLU A 111 24.41 10.25 -1.36
N GLN A 112 24.55 9.28 -0.47
CA GLN A 112 25.71 9.16 0.41
C GLN A 112 26.83 8.42 -0.35
N PRO A 113 27.99 9.06 -0.59
CA PRO A 113 29.08 8.42 -1.30
C PRO A 113 29.53 7.14 -0.60
N GLY A 114 29.55 6.02 -1.31
CA GLY A 114 29.98 4.73 -0.78
C GLY A 114 28.94 4.00 0.08
N LEU A 115 27.71 4.52 0.19
CA LEU A 115 26.61 3.77 0.80
C LEU A 115 26.30 2.53 -0.04
N ASP A 116 26.30 1.37 0.60
CA ASP A 116 25.85 0.13 -0.04
C ASP A 116 24.35 0.21 -0.34
N PRO A 117 23.91 0.07 -1.61
CA PRO A 117 22.49 0.06 -1.97
C PRO A 117 21.69 -1.07 -1.31
N MET A 118 22.36 -2.12 -0.79
CA MET A 118 21.72 -3.18 0.00
C MET A 118 21.42 -2.76 1.45
N THR A 119 21.87 -1.59 1.87
CA THR A 119 21.54 -1.06 3.19
C THR A 119 20.03 -0.98 3.33
N TRP A 120 19.48 -1.63 4.36
CA TRP A 120 18.04 -1.93 4.47
C TRP A 120 17.13 -0.71 4.27
N TYR A 121 17.46 0.44 4.87
CA TYR A 121 16.61 1.64 4.78
C TYR A 121 16.66 2.27 3.38
N HIS A 122 17.80 2.19 2.70
CA HIS A 122 17.97 2.69 1.32
C HIS A 122 17.21 1.77 0.37
N TYR A 123 17.41 0.46 0.49
CA TYR A 123 16.75 -0.56 -0.32
C TYR A 123 15.21 -0.50 -0.24
N GLU A 124 14.66 -0.29 0.96
CA GLU A 124 13.20 -0.22 1.20
C GLU A 124 12.57 1.13 0.80
N SER A 125 13.37 2.16 0.53
CA SER A 125 12.90 3.49 0.15
C SER A 125 13.16 3.85 -1.31
N HIS A 126 14.08 3.15 -1.98
CA HIS A 126 14.48 3.40 -3.36
C HIS A 126 14.06 2.27 -4.31
N GLY A 127 14.11 2.56 -5.60
CA GLY A 127 13.81 1.59 -6.64
C GLY A 127 12.31 1.31 -6.80
N VAL A 128 11.99 0.09 -7.23
CA VAL A 128 10.64 -0.31 -7.64
C VAL A 128 9.87 -1.06 -6.56
N VAL A 129 10.58 -1.64 -5.58
CA VAL A 129 9.99 -2.39 -4.47
C VAL A 129 8.95 -1.59 -3.66
N PRO A 130 9.15 -0.30 -3.31
CA PRO A 130 8.17 0.48 -2.56
C PRO A 130 6.78 0.50 -3.21
N PHE A 131 6.74 0.62 -4.54
CA PHE A 131 5.49 0.65 -5.30
C PHE A 131 4.76 -0.70 -5.25
N ALA A 132 5.50 -1.80 -5.44
CA ALA A 132 4.94 -3.14 -5.40
C ALA A 132 4.41 -3.49 -4.00
N ARG A 133 5.13 -3.09 -2.94
CA ARG A 133 4.71 -3.28 -1.54
C ARG A 133 3.43 -2.53 -1.19
N VAL A 134 3.32 -1.28 -1.64
CA VAL A 134 2.11 -0.46 -1.42
C VAL A 134 0.89 -1.07 -2.15
N LEU A 135 1.06 -1.53 -3.38
CA LEU A 135 0.00 -2.23 -4.12
C LEU A 135 -0.40 -3.55 -3.47
N PHE A 136 0.58 -4.34 -3.03
CA PHE A 136 0.34 -5.55 -2.26
C PHE A 136 -0.42 -5.27 -0.96
N ALA A 137 0.02 -4.29 -0.18
CA ALA A 137 -0.61 -3.87 1.06
C ALA A 137 -2.06 -3.43 0.86
N LEU A 138 -2.34 -2.67 -0.21
CA LEU A 138 -3.69 -2.30 -0.58
C LEU A 138 -4.57 -3.53 -0.88
N ALA A 139 -4.07 -4.43 -1.73
CA ALA A 139 -4.79 -5.63 -2.14
C ALA A 139 -5.01 -6.59 -0.96
N PHE A 140 -4.01 -6.77 -0.12
CA PHE A 140 -4.07 -7.58 1.09
C PHE A 140 -5.10 -7.02 2.08
N GLY A 141 -5.04 -5.71 2.36
CA GLY A 141 -6.05 -5.04 3.18
C GLY A 141 -7.45 -5.24 2.62
N ALA A 142 -7.66 -5.04 1.32
CA ALA A 142 -8.96 -5.24 0.68
C ALA A 142 -9.46 -6.70 0.78
N ALA A 143 -8.57 -7.69 0.60
CA ALA A 143 -8.89 -9.10 0.76
C ALA A 143 -9.29 -9.43 2.20
N LEU A 144 -8.51 -8.95 3.16
CA LEU A 144 -8.77 -9.14 4.58
C LEU A 144 -10.08 -8.46 5.00
N GLY A 145 -10.35 -7.25 4.50
CA GLY A 145 -11.63 -6.56 4.68
C GLY A 145 -12.82 -7.31 4.07
N ALA A 146 -12.64 -7.95 2.91
CA ALA A 146 -13.66 -8.78 2.28
C ALA A 146 -13.93 -10.08 3.06
N LEU A 147 -12.88 -10.70 3.61
CA LEU A 147 -12.95 -11.95 4.36
C LEU A 147 -13.51 -11.75 5.77
N VAL A 148 -13.15 -10.67 6.45
CA VAL A 148 -13.62 -10.35 7.81
C VAL A 148 -15.00 -9.69 7.75
N GLY A 149 -15.17 -8.67 6.90
CA GLY A 149 -16.44 -7.94 6.73
C GLY A 149 -16.79 -6.96 7.86
N GLN A 150 -15.93 -6.82 8.87
CA GLN A 150 -16.02 -5.82 9.94
C GLN A 150 -14.80 -4.91 9.87
N THR A 151 -15.04 -3.60 9.76
CA THR A 151 -13.97 -2.64 9.45
C THR A 151 -12.93 -2.58 10.56
N GLN A 152 -13.35 -2.49 11.83
CA GLN A 152 -12.42 -2.35 12.96
C GLN A 152 -11.52 -3.56 13.13
N ILE A 153 -12.07 -4.77 13.02
CA ILE A 153 -11.29 -6.02 13.12
C ILE A 153 -10.34 -6.13 11.91
N ALA A 154 -10.81 -5.80 10.72
CA ALA A 154 -9.96 -5.83 9.52
C ALA A 154 -8.76 -4.88 9.64
N MET A 155 -8.98 -3.67 10.16
CA MET A 155 -7.91 -2.70 10.42
C MET A 155 -6.91 -3.22 11.47
N ALA A 156 -7.41 -3.77 12.58
CA ALA A 156 -6.57 -4.31 13.66
C ALA A 156 -5.68 -5.48 13.20
N LEU A 157 -6.23 -6.37 12.36
CA LEU A 157 -5.48 -7.52 11.82
C LEU A 157 -4.52 -7.14 10.68
N SER A 158 -4.75 -6.02 10.00
CA SER A 158 -3.96 -5.60 8.84
C SER A 158 -2.47 -5.45 9.19
N VAL A 159 -2.15 -4.77 10.29
CA VAL A 159 -0.77 -4.47 10.67
C VAL A 159 0.05 -5.73 11.01
N PRO A 160 -0.37 -6.59 11.97
CA PRO A 160 0.44 -7.75 12.34
C PRO A 160 0.58 -8.74 11.18
N VAL A 161 -0.49 -8.99 10.42
CA VAL A 161 -0.44 -9.99 9.34
C VAL A 161 0.38 -9.48 8.16
N LEU A 162 0.22 -8.21 7.77
CA LEU A 162 1.06 -7.61 6.73
C LEU A 162 2.54 -7.62 7.15
N GLY A 163 2.83 -7.24 8.40
CA GLY A 163 4.18 -7.26 8.96
C GLY A 163 4.82 -8.64 8.83
N LEU A 164 4.12 -9.69 9.23
CA LEU A 164 4.59 -11.08 9.11
C LEU A 164 4.84 -11.47 7.65
N LEU A 165 3.92 -11.16 6.75
CA LEU A 165 4.05 -11.50 5.32
C LEU A 165 5.22 -10.79 4.65
N GLN A 166 5.43 -9.51 4.96
CA GLN A 166 6.53 -8.74 4.36
C GLN A 166 7.89 -9.11 4.94
N LEU A 167 7.97 -9.32 6.25
CA LEU A 167 9.21 -9.76 6.89
C LEU A 167 9.61 -11.17 6.49
N GLY A 168 8.66 -12.09 6.33
CA GLY A 168 8.94 -13.47 5.91
C GLY A 168 9.27 -13.58 4.42
N GLY A 169 8.48 -12.93 3.56
CA GLY A 169 8.64 -13.00 2.11
C GLY A 169 9.92 -12.34 1.60
N ALA A 170 10.24 -11.14 2.09
CA ALA A 170 11.44 -10.42 1.69
C ALA A 170 12.71 -11.16 2.15
N ARG A 171 12.75 -11.64 3.40
CA ARG A 171 13.92 -12.36 3.92
C ARG A 171 14.19 -13.65 3.15
N ALA A 172 13.17 -14.46 2.91
CA ALA A 172 13.34 -15.72 2.21
C ALA A 172 13.86 -15.55 0.77
N LEU A 173 13.48 -14.47 0.08
CA LEU A 173 14.00 -14.18 -1.26
C LEU A 173 15.44 -13.67 -1.20
N ARG A 174 15.73 -12.69 -0.32
CA ARG A 174 17.05 -12.06 -0.20
C ARG A 174 18.12 -13.02 0.31
N GLU A 175 17.78 -13.98 1.17
CA GLU A 175 18.71 -15.00 1.66
C GLU A 175 19.09 -16.04 0.59
N ARG A 176 18.19 -16.31 -0.37
CA ARG A 176 18.39 -17.33 -1.40
C ARG A 176 19.04 -16.82 -2.66
N ALA A 177 18.99 -15.51 -2.87
CA ALA A 177 19.33 -14.87 -4.13
C ALA A 177 20.61 -14.05 -3.94
N ASP A 178 21.74 -14.54 -4.46
CA ASP A 178 22.97 -13.75 -4.61
C ASP A 178 22.86 -12.81 -5.81
N LEU A 179 21.82 -11.96 -5.76
CA LEU A 179 21.46 -11.02 -6.81
C LEU A 179 21.90 -9.62 -6.40
N GLY A 180 22.48 -8.87 -7.35
CA GLY A 180 22.72 -7.44 -7.16
C GLY A 180 21.43 -6.63 -7.01
N TYR A 181 21.57 -5.35 -6.69
CA TYR A 181 20.46 -4.44 -6.36
C TYR A 181 19.30 -4.48 -7.36
N TRP A 182 19.57 -4.24 -8.65
CA TRP A 182 18.51 -4.12 -9.65
C TRP A 182 17.78 -5.45 -9.93
N PRO A 183 18.47 -6.58 -10.18
CA PRO A 183 17.78 -7.87 -10.34
C PRO A 183 16.93 -8.26 -9.13
N LEU A 184 17.43 -8.01 -7.91
CA LEU A 184 16.71 -8.31 -6.68
C LEU A 184 15.46 -7.44 -6.53
N GLN A 185 15.56 -6.14 -6.83
CA GLN A 185 14.44 -5.20 -6.82
C GLN A 185 13.30 -5.66 -7.74
N TRP A 186 13.62 -6.13 -8.95
CA TRP A 186 12.60 -6.66 -9.88
C TRP A 186 12.01 -7.98 -9.41
N ALA A 187 12.83 -8.91 -8.92
CA ALA A 187 12.37 -10.20 -8.42
C ALA A 187 11.42 -10.05 -7.22
N GLU A 188 11.79 -9.21 -6.27
CA GLU A 188 10.99 -8.92 -5.08
C GLU A 188 9.69 -8.18 -5.43
N SER A 189 9.76 -7.22 -6.34
CA SER A 189 8.57 -6.54 -6.87
C SER A 189 7.62 -7.53 -7.57
N GLY A 190 8.16 -8.45 -8.37
CA GLY A 190 7.39 -9.51 -9.02
C GLY A 190 6.65 -10.39 -8.00
N TRP A 191 7.32 -10.78 -6.92
CA TRP A 191 6.70 -11.54 -5.83
C TRP A 191 5.54 -10.78 -5.19
N TYR A 192 5.73 -9.50 -4.85
CA TYR A 192 4.67 -8.68 -4.27
C TYR A 192 3.49 -8.49 -5.21
N LEU A 193 3.74 -8.29 -6.51
CA LEU A 193 2.66 -8.13 -7.50
C LEU A 193 1.87 -9.43 -7.69
N LEU A 194 2.53 -10.59 -7.67
CA LEU A 194 1.84 -11.89 -7.69
C LEU A 194 0.98 -12.09 -6.43
N ALA A 195 1.54 -11.78 -5.25
CA ALA A 195 0.79 -11.82 -4.00
C ALA A 195 -0.39 -10.84 -3.99
N ALA A 196 -0.22 -9.65 -4.58
CA ALA A 196 -1.28 -8.67 -4.75
C ALA A 196 -2.40 -9.22 -5.65
N ALA A 197 -2.05 -9.84 -6.77
CA ALA A 197 -3.02 -10.47 -7.68
C ALA A 197 -3.82 -11.58 -6.97
N ALA A 198 -3.14 -12.43 -6.19
CA ALA A 198 -3.78 -13.46 -5.37
C ALA A 198 -4.75 -12.85 -4.33
N CYS A 199 -4.37 -11.74 -3.68
CA CYS A 199 -5.24 -11.03 -2.74
C CYS A 199 -6.47 -10.43 -3.46
N VAL A 200 -6.31 -9.85 -4.65
CA VAL A 200 -7.44 -9.34 -5.45
C VAL A 200 -8.41 -10.48 -5.82
N LEU A 201 -7.90 -11.64 -6.22
CA LEU A 201 -8.71 -12.84 -6.47
C LEU A 201 -9.43 -13.32 -5.21
N ALA A 202 -8.75 -13.34 -4.06
CA ALA A 202 -9.35 -13.67 -2.77
C ALA A 202 -10.47 -12.69 -2.39
N ALA A 203 -10.27 -11.39 -2.60
CA ALA A 203 -11.29 -10.37 -2.38
C ALA A 203 -12.52 -10.60 -3.29
N TRP A 204 -12.31 -10.87 -4.58
CA TRP A 204 -13.40 -11.18 -5.51
C TRP A 204 -14.18 -12.42 -5.10
N THR A 205 -13.51 -13.51 -4.77
CA THR A 205 -14.17 -14.75 -4.36
C THR A 205 -14.94 -14.58 -3.05
N ALA A 206 -14.38 -13.87 -2.06
CA ALA A 206 -15.07 -13.57 -0.81
C ALA A 206 -16.34 -12.74 -1.03
N VAL A 207 -16.27 -11.68 -1.86
CA VAL A 207 -17.43 -10.84 -2.18
C VAL A 207 -18.51 -11.62 -2.94
N ARG A 208 -18.12 -12.56 -3.81
CA ARG A 208 -19.07 -13.41 -4.54
C ARG A 208 -19.76 -14.46 -3.65
N ARG A 209 -19.12 -14.94 -2.58
CA ARG A 209 -19.64 -16.00 -1.70
C ARG A 209 -20.62 -15.51 -0.62
N ARG A 210 -20.61 -14.24 -0.25
CA ARG A 210 -21.46 -13.68 0.83
C ARG A 210 -22.90 -13.37 0.38
N SER A 211 -23.44 -14.16 -0.54
CA SER A 211 -24.83 -14.13 -1.03
C SER A 211 -25.58 -15.38 -0.58
#